data_AF-D8QG10-F1
#
_entry.id   AF-D8QG10-F1
#
_cell.length_a   1.000
_cell.length_b   1.000
_cell.length_c   1.000
_cell.angle_alpha   90.00
_cell.angle_beta   90.00
_cell.angle_gamma   90.00
#
_symmetry.space_group_name_H-M   'P 1'
#
loop_
_entity.id
_entity.type
_entity.pdbx_description
1 polymer ?
#
loop_
_entity_poly.entity_id
_entity_poly.type
_entity_poly.pdbx_seq_one_letter_code
_entity_poly.pdbx_strand_id
1 'polypeptide(L)'
;MTRAERRELKKKQAAEKAKKAGGEDEDDDEDLINPNHVTKKMNISDLNAPRELTRREREAKEKKEAQDRYWKLHVQGKTEQAKTDLARLAKIRAEREAAQEKRKAEQEAKNAEIEQKAAAQKQRKR
;
A
#
# COMPACT_ATOMS: atom_id res chain seq x y z
N MET A 1 -54.32 42.11 9.12
CA MET A 1 -54.43 40.84 8.39
C MET A 1 -55.88 40.38 8.35
N THR A 2 -56.51 40.43 7.19
CA THR A 2 -57.90 40.02 7.00
C THR A 2 -58.03 38.49 7.06
N ARG A 3 -59.23 37.98 7.35
CA ARG A 3 -59.52 36.53 7.38
C ARG A 3 -59.21 35.83 6.05
N ALA A 4 -59.32 36.57 4.94
CA ALA A 4 -58.97 36.13 3.61
C ALA A 4 -57.44 35.91 3.48
N GLU A 5 -56.64 36.90 3.89
CA GLU A 5 -55.17 36.81 3.86
C GLU A 5 -54.62 35.63 4.68
N ARG A 6 -55.21 35.34 5.85
CA ARG A 6 -54.82 34.16 6.65
C ARG A 6 -55.11 32.83 5.96
N ARG A 7 -56.22 32.74 5.21
CA ARG A 7 -56.58 31.51 4.47
C ARG A 7 -55.65 31.32 3.28
N GLU A 8 -55.30 32.39 2.57
CA GLU A 8 -54.35 32.32 1.47
C GLU A 8 -52.94 31.96 1.94
N LEU A 9 -52.47 32.54 3.05
CA LEU A 9 -51.20 32.16 3.67
C LEU A 9 -51.19 30.69 4.08
N LYS A 10 -52.27 30.18 4.67
CA LYS A 10 -52.40 28.77 5.05
C LYS A 10 -52.44 27.84 3.82
N LYS A 11 -53.09 28.27 2.74
CA LYS A 11 -53.14 27.53 1.47
C LYS A 11 -51.77 27.51 0.77
N LYS A 12 -51.03 28.63 0.80
CA LYS A 12 -49.65 28.73 0.28
C LYS A 12 -48.69 27.85 1.09
N GLN A 13 -48.76 27.87 2.42
CA GLN A 13 -47.95 26.99 3.28
C GLN A 13 -48.29 25.51 3.10
N ALA A 14 -49.57 25.16 2.89
CA ALA A 14 -49.97 23.78 2.60
C ALA A 14 -49.45 23.31 1.23
N ALA A 15 -49.47 24.19 0.21
CA ALA A 15 -48.91 23.89 -1.10
C ALA A 15 -47.38 23.75 -1.07
N GLU A 16 -46.69 24.57 -0.27
CA GLU A 16 -45.23 24.47 -0.08
C GLU A 16 -44.85 23.16 0.65
N LYS A 17 -45.61 22.77 1.68
CA LYS A 17 -45.44 21.47 2.34
C LYS A 17 -45.74 20.29 1.41
N ALA A 18 -46.76 20.40 0.56
CA ALA A 18 -47.08 19.37 -0.42
C ALA A 18 -45.98 19.25 -1.50
N LYS A 19 -45.37 20.37 -1.92
CA LYS A 19 -44.20 20.35 -2.82
C LYS A 19 -42.97 19.70 -2.17
N LYS A 20 -42.76 19.91 -0.86
CA LYS A 20 -41.71 19.21 -0.09
C LYS A 20 -41.98 17.72 0.13
N ALA A 21 -43.25 17.30 0.13
CA ALA A 21 -43.64 15.91 0.36
C ALA A 21 -43.76 15.08 -0.94
N GLY A 22 -43.67 15.70 -2.12
CA GLY A 22 -43.81 15.03 -3.42
C GLY A 22 -42.50 14.79 -4.17
N GLY A 23 -41.35 15.00 -3.53
CA GLY A 23 -40.02 14.71 -4.06
C GLY A 23 -39.42 13.49 -3.38
N GLU A 24 -40.04 12.33 -3.56
CA GLU A 24 -39.35 11.04 -3.39
C GLU A 24 -38.59 10.78 -4.70
N ASP A 25 -37.37 11.31 -4.82
CA ASP A 25 -36.30 10.69 -5.59
C ASP A 25 -35.01 11.50 -5.38
N GLU A 26 -34.01 10.80 -4.83
CA GLU A 26 -32.57 11.06 -5.00
C GLU A 26 -32.04 12.44 -4.57
N ASP A 27 -31.93 12.65 -3.27
CA ASP A 27 -30.75 13.33 -2.68
C ASP A 27 -30.78 13.02 -1.17
N ASP A 28 -30.27 11.84 -0.81
CA ASP A 28 -29.88 11.55 0.57
C ASP A 28 -28.72 12.47 0.94
N ASP A 29 -29.02 13.68 1.44
CA ASP A 29 -28.07 14.46 2.20
C ASP A 29 -27.58 13.57 3.37
N GLU A 30 -26.38 13.01 3.26
CA GLU A 30 -25.77 12.10 4.25
C GLU A 30 -25.77 12.71 5.68
N ASP A 31 -25.87 14.04 5.76
CA ASP A 31 -25.91 14.83 6.99
C ASP A 31 -27.31 14.92 7.65
N LEU A 32 -28.39 14.52 6.97
CA LEU A 32 -29.80 14.65 7.42
C LEU A 32 -30.53 13.32 7.61
N ILE A 33 -29.81 12.20 7.63
CA ILE A 33 -30.39 10.87 7.83
C ILE A 33 -30.82 10.70 9.30
N ASN A 34 -32.10 10.38 9.52
CA ASN A 34 -32.60 10.03 10.85
C ASN A 34 -31.89 8.76 11.37
N PRO A 35 -31.18 8.81 12.52
CA PRO A 35 -30.46 7.66 13.07
C PRO A 35 -31.32 6.43 13.38
N ASN A 36 -32.63 6.61 13.57
CA ASN A 36 -33.59 5.53 13.82
C ASN A 36 -34.29 5.04 12.54
N HIS A 37 -33.87 5.50 11.35
CA HIS A 37 -34.46 5.06 10.09
C HIS A 37 -33.99 3.64 9.75
N VAL A 38 -34.92 2.69 9.73
CA VAL A 38 -34.65 1.33 9.27
C VAL A 38 -34.63 1.31 7.73
N THR A 39 -33.43 1.32 7.16
CA THR A 39 -33.23 1.27 5.69
C THR A 39 -33.53 -0.09 5.08
N LYS A 40 -33.34 -1.18 5.83
CA LYS A 40 -33.62 -2.54 5.37
C LYS A 40 -34.09 -3.44 6.52
N LYS A 41 -35.26 -4.05 6.36
CA LYS A 41 -35.79 -5.05 7.31
C LYS A 41 -35.17 -6.42 6.96
N MET A 42 -34.38 -6.97 7.87
CA MET A 42 -33.72 -8.28 7.70
C MET A 42 -34.48 -9.36 8.49
N ASN A 43 -34.61 -10.57 7.94
CA ASN A 43 -35.19 -11.72 8.64
C ASN A 43 -34.11 -12.53 9.36
N ILE A 44 -34.50 -13.35 10.34
CA ILE A 44 -33.58 -14.20 11.13
C ILE A 44 -32.75 -15.14 10.23
N SER A 45 -33.33 -15.62 9.14
CA SER A 45 -32.66 -16.46 8.14
C SER A 45 -31.52 -15.74 7.40
N ASP A 46 -31.59 -14.41 7.25
CA ASP A 46 -30.60 -13.60 6.54
C ASP A 46 -29.34 -13.30 7.38
N LEU A 47 -29.39 -13.62 8.69
CA LEU A 47 -28.25 -13.43 9.60
C LEU A 47 -27.17 -14.51 9.45
N ASN A 48 -27.55 -15.70 8.98
CA ASN A 48 -26.63 -16.82 8.76
C ASN A 48 -26.05 -16.88 7.35
N ALA A 49 -26.54 -16.05 6.41
CA ALA A 49 -26.01 -16.01 5.06
C ALA A 49 -24.68 -15.23 5.02
N PRO A 50 -23.64 -15.73 4.32
CA PRO A 50 -22.43 -14.95 4.10
C PRO A 50 -22.80 -13.66 3.38
N ARG A 51 -22.52 -12.52 4.02
CA ARG A 51 -22.77 -11.22 3.40
C ARG A 51 -21.85 -11.09 2.19
N GLU A 52 -22.43 -10.87 1.02
CA GLU A 52 -21.67 -10.51 -0.16
C GLU A 52 -20.96 -9.18 0.12
N LEU A 53 -19.64 -9.18 -0.08
CA LEU A 53 -18.81 -7.99 0.08
C LEU A 53 -19.40 -6.87 -0.77
N THR A 54 -19.67 -5.74 -0.12
CA THR A 54 -20.09 -4.54 -0.81
C THR A 54 -19.02 -4.15 -1.84
N ARG A 55 -19.41 -3.45 -2.90
CA ARG A 55 -18.48 -3.03 -3.97
C ARG A 55 -17.21 -2.39 -3.41
N ARG A 56 -17.37 -1.51 -2.40
CA ARG A 56 -16.27 -0.84 -1.71
C ARG A 56 -15.33 -1.81 -0.99
N GLU A 57 -15.86 -2.83 -0.33
CA GLU A 57 -15.05 -3.84 0.37
C GLU A 57 -14.33 -4.77 -0.60
N ARG A 58 -14.95 -5.08 -1.75
CA ARG A 58 -14.33 -5.88 -2.81
C ARG A 58 -13.13 -5.15 -3.42
N GLU A 59 -13.31 -3.89 -3.81
CA GLU A 59 -12.23 -3.04 -4.34
C GLU A 59 -11.10 -2.85 -3.31
N ALA A 60 -11.44 -2.67 -2.03
CA ALA A 60 -10.45 -2.57 -0.95
C ALA A 60 -9.65 -3.87 -0.78
N LYS A 61 -10.30 -5.04 -0.90
CA LYS A 61 -9.64 -6.35 -0.82
C LYS A 61 -8.72 -6.58 -2.01
N GLU A 62 -9.18 -6.30 -3.22
CA GLU A 62 -8.37 -6.42 -4.43
C GLU A 62 -7.14 -5.50 -4.40
N LYS A 63 -7.30 -4.27 -3.88
CA LYS A 63 -6.18 -3.34 -3.69
C LYS A 63 -5.14 -3.90 -2.71
N LYS A 64 -5.57 -4.52 -1.60
CA LYS A 64 -4.67 -5.20 -0.66
C LYS A 64 -3.97 -6.38 -1.32
N GLU A 65 -4.71 -7.23 -2.01
CA GLU A 65 -4.15 -8.40 -2.72
C GLU A 65 -3.17 -7.99 -3.83
N ALA A 66 -3.40 -6.86 -4.51
CA ALA A 66 -2.46 -6.32 -5.49
C ALA A 66 -1.16 -5.84 -4.84
N GLN A 67 -1.26 -5.14 -3.69
CA GLN A 67 -0.09 -4.72 -2.91
C GLN A 67 0.70 -5.92 -2.39
N ASP A 68 0.02 -6.93 -1.85
CA ASP A 68 0.65 -8.15 -1.36
C ASP A 68 1.34 -8.92 -2.48
N ARG A 69 0.71 -9.00 -3.66
CA ARG A 69 1.34 -9.60 -4.86
C ARG A 69 2.58 -8.83 -5.30
N TYR A 70 2.50 -7.49 -5.35
CA TYR A 70 3.64 -6.65 -5.66
C TYR A 70 4.78 -6.86 -4.65
N TRP A 71 4.47 -6.82 -3.36
CA TRP A 71 5.44 -7.02 -2.29
C TRP A 71 6.07 -8.41 -2.37
N LYS A 72 5.27 -9.45 -2.59
CA LYS A 72 5.76 -10.82 -2.78
C LYS A 72 6.72 -10.92 -3.96
N LEU A 73 6.40 -10.30 -5.09
CA LEU A 73 7.28 -10.26 -6.27
C LEU A 73 8.56 -9.44 -5.99
N HIS A 74 8.45 -8.36 -5.22
CA HIS A 74 9.56 -7.51 -4.85
C HIS A 74 10.55 -8.23 -3.94
N VAL A 75 10.06 -8.91 -2.91
CA VAL A 75 10.88 -9.76 -2.02
C VAL A 75 11.54 -10.90 -2.80
N GLN A 76 10.87 -11.45 -3.81
CA GLN A 76 11.46 -12.45 -4.71
C GLN A 76 12.51 -11.88 -5.68
N GLY A 77 12.74 -10.56 -5.70
CA GLY A 77 13.67 -9.95 -6.64
C GLY A 77 13.15 -9.87 -8.08
N LYS A 78 11.85 -10.06 -8.32
CA LYS A 78 11.27 -10.12 -9.66
C LYS A 78 10.85 -8.77 -10.20
N THR A 79 10.62 -7.79 -9.33
CA THR A 79 10.34 -6.41 -9.73
C THR A 79 11.60 -5.75 -10.27
N GLU A 80 11.45 -4.79 -11.20
CA GLU A 80 12.60 -4.07 -11.76
C GLU A 80 13.40 -3.34 -10.69
N GLN A 81 12.72 -2.74 -9.71
CA GLN A 81 13.35 -2.11 -8.55
C GLN A 81 14.24 -3.10 -7.77
N ALA A 82 13.73 -4.28 -7.43
CA ALA A 82 14.52 -5.25 -6.69
C ALA A 82 15.68 -5.82 -7.54
N LYS A 83 15.47 -6.03 -8.85
CA LYS A 83 16.54 -6.45 -9.77
C LYS A 83 17.68 -5.43 -9.83
N THR A 84 17.35 -4.15 -9.96
CA THR A 84 18.36 -3.08 -10.02
C THR A 84 19.14 -2.96 -8.71
N ASP A 85 18.47 -3.10 -7.56
CA ASP A 85 19.15 -3.11 -6.27
C ASP A 85 20.07 -4.32 -6.10
N LEU A 86 19.59 -5.52 -6.45
CA LEU A 86 20.41 -6.74 -6.45
C LEU A 86 21.62 -6.61 -7.39
N ALA A 87 21.46 -6.01 -8.57
CA ALA A 87 22.56 -5.76 -9.50
C ALA A 87 23.58 -4.76 -8.91
N ARG A 88 23.12 -3.70 -8.24
CA ARG A 88 23.99 -2.75 -7.52
C ARG A 88 24.76 -3.46 -6.41
N LEU A 89 24.09 -4.29 -5.60
CA LEU A 89 24.73 -5.07 -4.54
C LEU A 89 25.75 -6.07 -5.09
N ALA A 90 25.45 -6.73 -6.21
CA ALA A 90 26.37 -7.63 -6.89
C ALA A 90 27.63 -6.90 -7.36
N LYS A 91 27.50 -5.70 -7.94
CA LYS A 91 28.64 -4.86 -8.33
C LYS A 91 29.53 -4.52 -7.14
N ILE A 92 28.93 -4.09 -6.02
CA ILE A 92 29.68 -3.77 -4.79
C ILE A 92 30.39 -5.02 -4.25
N ARG A 93 29.74 -6.19 -4.30
CA ARG A 93 30.37 -7.44 -3.87
C ARG A 93 31.59 -7.77 -4.73
N ALA A 94 31.46 -7.66 -6.06
CA ALA A 94 32.56 -7.89 -7.00
C ALA A 94 33.72 -6.90 -6.79
N GLU A 95 33.43 -5.62 -6.57
CA GLU A 95 34.46 -4.62 -6.26
C GLU A 95 35.18 -4.91 -4.95
N ARG A 96 34.45 -5.35 -3.92
CA ARG A 96 35.03 -5.75 -2.63
C ARG A 96 35.90 -7.00 -2.75
N GLU A 97 35.43 -7.99 -3.49
CA GLU A 97 36.17 -9.23 -3.73
C GLU A 97 37.46 -8.95 -4.51
N ALA A 98 37.39 -8.22 -5.61
CA ALA A 98 38.56 -7.82 -6.38
C ALA A 98 39.55 -6.98 -5.54
N ALA A 99 39.06 -6.09 -4.67
CA ALA A 99 39.92 -5.34 -3.75
C ALA A 99 40.57 -6.25 -2.69
N GLN A 100 39.86 -7.24 -2.17
CA GLN A 100 40.42 -8.21 -1.23
C GLN A 100 41.45 -9.11 -1.90
N GLU A 101 41.20 -9.58 -3.13
CA GLU A 101 42.16 -10.37 -3.91
C GLU A 101 43.43 -9.56 -4.20
N LYS A 102 43.31 -8.31 -4.64
CA LYS A 102 44.46 -7.42 -4.84
C LYS A 102 45.28 -7.25 -3.56
N ARG A 103 44.62 -7.02 -2.42
CA ARG A 103 45.30 -6.92 -1.11
C ARG A 103 46.00 -8.22 -0.72
N LYS A 104 45.36 -9.38 -0.93
CA LYS A 104 45.97 -10.68 -0.65
C LYS A 104 47.18 -10.94 -1.55
N ALA A 105 47.06 -10.69 -2.85
CA ALA A 105 48.16 -10.85 -3.80
C ALA A 105 49.35 -9.92 -3.48
N GLU A 106 49.10 -8.67 -3.12
CA GLU A 106 50.16 -7.75 -2.68
C GLU A 106 50.82 -8.19 -1.38
N GLN A 107 50.04 -8.74 -0.43
CA GLN A 107 50.56 -9.25 0.84
C GLN A 107 51.43 -10.50 0.61
N GLU A 108 50.96 -11.43 -0.23
CA GLU A 108 51.69 -12.65 -0.59
C GLU A 108 52.98 -12.33 -1.33
N ALA A 109 52.97 -11.39 -2.28
CA ALA A 109 54.17 -10.95 -2.98
C ALA A 109 55.20 -10.34 -2.03
N LYS A 110 54.76 -9.48 -1.09
CA LYS A 110 55.64 -8.89 -0.07
C LYS A 110 56.22 -9.97 0.86
N ASN A 111 55.40 -10.92 1.29
CA ASN A 111 55.85 -12.02 2.16
C ASN A 111 56.87 -12.91 1.43
N ALA A 112 56.62 -13.25 0.16
CA ALA A 112 57.55 -14.02 -0.66
C ALA A 112 58.88 -13.28 -0.86
N GLU A 113 58.85 -11.96 -1.08
CA GLU A 113 60.07 -11.14 -1.20
C GLU A 113 60.86 -11.12 0.12
N ILE A 114 60.18 -11.00 1.26
CA ILE A 114 60.80 -11.05 2.60
C ILE A 114 61.43 -12.43 2.83
N GLU A 115 60.73 -13.51 2.51
CA GLU A 115 61.26 -14.87 2.65
C GLU A 115 62.46 -15.13 1.73
N GLN A 116 62.41 -14.67 0.48
CA GLN A 116 63.55 -14.78 -0.44
C GLN A 116 64.76 -13.98 0.06
N LYS A 117 64.55 -12.74 0.54
CA LYS A 117 65.61 -11.93 1.14
C LYS A 117 66.19 -12.59 2.40
N ALA A 118 65.35 -13.16 3.26
CA ALA A 118 65.77 -13.88 4.45
C ALA A 118 66.54 -15.16 4.12
N ALA A 119 66.10 -15.92 3.10
CA ALA A 119 66.79 -17.12 2.62
C ALA A 119 68.16 -16.78 2.01
N ALA A 120 68.25 -15.75 1.18
CA ALA A 120 69.49 -15.26 0.60
C ALA A 120 70.49 -14.78 1.68
N GLN A 121 70.02 -14.09 2.71
CA GLN A 121 70.85 -13.69 3.85
C GLN A 121 71.37 -14.88 4.65
N LYS A 122 70.56 -15.93 4.85
CA LYS A 122 71.00 -17.17 5.52
C LYS A 122 72.04 -17.92 4.71
N GLN A 123 71.91 -17.97 3.38
CA GLN A 123 72.92 -18.59 2.51
C GLN A 123 74.24 -17.82 2.50
N ARG A 124 74.21 -16.47 2.55
CA ARG A 124 75.42 -15.65 2.62
C ARG A 124 76.17 -15.72 3.95
N LYS A 125 75.51 -16.16 5.03
CA LYS A 125 76.10 -16.30 6.38
C LYS A 125 76.65 -17.71 6.66
N ARG A 126 76.47 -18.66 5.73
CA ARG A 126 77.07 -20.00 5.78
C ARG A 126 78.36 -20.01 4.98
#